data_AF-A0A832SE59-F1
#
_entry.id   AF-A0A832SE59-F1
#
_cell.length_a   1.000
_cell.length_b   1.000
_cell.length_c   1.000
_cell.angle_alpha   90.00
_cell.angle_beta   90.00
_cell.angle_gamma   90.00
#
_symmetry.space_group_name_H-M   'P 1'
#
loop_
_entity.id
_entity.type
_entity.pdbx_description
1 polymer ?
#
loop_
_entity_poly.entity_id
_entity_poly.type
_entity_poly.pdbx_seq_one_letter_code
_entity_poly.pdbx_strand_id
1 'polypeptide(L)'
;MHANSYMNDEIYEVTQKDVQELKADVPAAKELALLLFEYIESQPLKTYTKRLSGYFKIEKIEPGKLWLYEYYTLGQTICPVIVSEKISSKARVGWTVYLAIGINGNIWNPLTGGPVHPRFSGEF
;
A
#
# COMPACT_ATOMS: atom_id res chain seq x y z
N MET A 1 -24.28 -19.23 16.27
CA MET A 1 -24.60 -19.07 14.84
C MET A 1 -24.48 -17.60 14.49
N HIS A 2 -23.37 -17.19 13.87
CA HIS A 2 -23.21 -15.81 13.39
C HIS A 2 -24.06 -15.58 12.14
N ALA A 3 -24.45 -14.33 11.87
CA ALA A 3 -25.49 -13.98 10.88
C ALA A 3 -25.19 -14.35 9.42
N ASN A 4 -24.01 -14.91 9.11
CA ASN A 4 -23.60 -15.35 7.79
C ASN A 4 -22.83 -16.68 7.91
N SER A 5 -23.50 -17.83 7.78
CA SER A 5 -22.93 -19.18 7.87
C SER A 5 -22.04 -19.57 6.67
N TYR A 6 -21.40 -18.58 6.04
CA TYR A 6 -20.53 -18.74 4.86
C TYR A 6 -19.04 -18.82 5.23
N MET A 7 -18.70 -18.71 6.52
CA MET A 7 -17.35 -18.80 7.06
C MET A 7 -17.30 -19.83 8.20
N ASN A 8 -16.23 -20.62 8.26
CA ASN A 8 -15.93 -21.50 9.38
C ASN A 8 -15.75 -20.67 10.66
N ASP A 9 -16.29 -21.14 11.79
CA ASP A 9 -16.23 -20.44 13.09
C ASP A 9 -14.79 -20.11 13.51
N GLU A 10 -13.81 -20.98 13.27
CA GLU A 10 -12.39 -20.71 13.57
C GLU A 10 -11.85 -19.56 12.72
N ILE A 11 -12.18 -19.54 11.42
CA ILE A 11 -11.81 -18.45 10.50
C ILE A 11 -12.50 -17.15 10.91
N TYR A 12 -13.75 -17.23 11.36
CA TYR A 12 -14.52 -16.08 11.81
C TYR A 12 -13.91 -15.45 13.06
N GLU A 13 -13.53 -16.24 14.06
CA GLU A 13 -12.91 -15.74 15.29
C GLU A 13 -11.56 -15.08 15.02
N VAL A 14 -10.71 -15.69 14.19
CA VAL A 14 -9.43 -15.09 13.77
C VAL A 14 -9.68 -13.78 13.01
N THR A 15 -10.63 -13.77 12.08
CA THR A 15 -10.99 -12.56 11.32
C THR A 15 -11.50 -11.45 12.22
N GLN A 16 -12.31 -11.76 13.24
CA GLN A 16 -12.81 -10.76 14.19
C GLN A 16 -11.67 -10.16 15.01
N LYS A 17 -10.71 -10.99 15.43
CA LYS A 17 -9.53 -10.53 16.16
C LYS A 17 -8.67 -9.60 15.29
N ASP A 18 -8.38 -10.00 14.05
CA ASP A 18 -7.67 -9.16 13.09
C ASP A 18 -8.38 -7.82 12.85
N VAL A 19 -9.70 -7.83 12.67
CA VAL A 19 -10.48 -6.60 12.48
C VAL A 19 -10.38 -5.69 13.71
N GLN A 20 -10.42 -6.23 14.93
CA GLN A 20 -10.26 -5.42 16.14
C GLN A 20 -8.86 -4.80 16.25
N GLU A 21 -7.81 -5.57 15.94
CA GLU A 21 -6.42 -5.09 15.98
C GLU A 21 -6.17 -4.03 14.90
N LEU A 22 -6.67 -4.25 13.68
CA LEU A 22 -6.40 -3.38 12.53
C LEU A 22 -7.27 -2.12 12.49
N LYS A 23 -8.41 -2.09 13.19
CA LYS A 23 -9.29 -0.91 13.28
C LYS A 23 -8.54 0.34 13.75
N ALA A 24 -7.58 0.19 14.65
CA ALA A 24 -6.76 1.30 15.15
C ALA A 24 -5.88 1.92 14.06
N ASP A 25 -5.49 1.13 13.06
CA ASP A 25 -4.59 1.55 11.97
C ASP A 25 -5.34 2.16 10.78
N VAL A 26 -6.65 1.92 10.65
CA VAL A 26 -7.47 2.44 9.53
C VAL A 26 -7.37 3.97 9.37
N PRO A 27 -7.47 4.79 10.43
CA PRO A 27 -7.32 6.25 10.29
C PRO A 27 -5.95 6.65 9.75
N ALA A 28 -4.88 6.00 10.22
CA ALA A 28 -3.51 6.28 9.78
C ALA A 28 -3.26 5.80 8.34
N ALA A 29 -3.86 4.68 7.93
CA ALA A 29 -3.84 4.22 6.54
C ALA A 29 -4.55 5.21 5.61
N LYS A 30 -5.72 5.71 6.01
CA LYS A 30 -6.44 6.76 5.27
C LYS A 30 -5.60 8.04 5.16
N GLU A 31 -4.94 8.47 6.24
CA GLU A 31 -4.06 9.63 6.21
C GLU A 31 -2.91 9.45 5.20
N LEU A 32 -2.26 8.28 5.19
CA LEU A 32 -1.21 7.97 4.23
C LEU A 32 -1.72 8.03 2.78
N ALA A 33 -2.93 7.51 2.53
CA ALA A 33 -3.54 7.53 1.20
C ALA A 33 -3.77 8.99 0.72
N LEU A 34 -4.25 9.86 1.60
CA LEU A 34 -4.44 11.28 1.29
C LEU A 34 -3.10 11.98 1.01
N LEU A 35 -2.06 11.71 1.80
CA LEU A 35 -0.74 12.30 1.59
C LEU A 35 -0.11 11.86 0.26
N LEU A 36 -0.29 10.60 -0.12
CA LEU A 36 0.14 10.10 -1.42
C LEU A 36 -0.61 10.81 -2.55
N PHE A 37 -1.93 10.96 -2.43
CA PHE A 37 -2.74 11.69 -3.40
C PHE A 37 -2.27 13.14 -3.56
N GLU A 38 -2.14 13.89 -2.46
CA GLU A 38 -1.64 15.26 -2.48
C GLU A 38 -0.23 15.38 -3.08
N TYR A 39 0.67 14.46 -2.73
CA TYR A 39 2.01 14.43 -3.28
C TYR A 39 2.01 14.23 -4.78
N ILE A 40 1.21 13.31 -5.30
CA ILE A 40 1.12 13.00 -6.72
C ILE A 40 0.53 14.19 -7.50
N GLU A 41 -0.55 14.79 -7.00
CA GLU A 41 -1.19 15.95 -7.62
C GLU A 41 -0.27 17.19 -7.66
N SER A 42 0.65 17.30 -6.70
CA SER A 42 1.64 18.38 -6.67
C SER A 42 2.81 18.21 -7.64
N GLN A 43 2.99 17.02 -8.24
CA GLN A 43 4.13 16.74 -9.10
C GLN A 43 3.90 17.25 -10.53
N PRO A 44 4.93 17.77 -11.20
CA PRO A 44 4.82 18.11 -12.61
C PRO A 44 4.54 16.85 -13.45
N LEU A 45 3.79 17.02 -14.54
CA LEU A 45 3.59 15.96 -15.52
C LEU A 45 4.95 15.53 -16.09
N LYS A 46 5.22 14.23 -16.04
CA LYS A 46 6.43 13.62 -16.58
C LYS A 46 6.05 12.56 -17.62
N THR A 47 6.94 12.33 -18.57
CA THR A 47 6.86 11.20 -19.48
C THR A 47 7.47 9.97 -18.80
N TYR A 48 6.81 8.82 -18.94
CA TYR A 48 7.24 7.57 -18.30
C TYR A 48 7.40 6.49 -19.36
N THR A 49 8.53 5.79 -19.33
CA THR A 49 8.87 4.74 -20.31
C THR A 49 8.18 3.41 -20.01
N LYS A 50 7.86 3.18 -18.74
CA LYS A 50 7.10 2.02 -18.26
C LYS A 50 6.13 2.46 -17.18
N ARG A 51 4.96 1.81 -17.14
CA ARG A 51 3.94 2.01 -16.11
C ARG A 51 3.51 0.66 -15.53
N LEU A 52 3.25 0.64 -14.24
CA LEU A 52 2.68 -0.49 -13.52
C LEU A 52 1.59 0.05 -12.60
N SER A 53 0.51 -0.71 -12.43
CA SER A 53 -0.58 -0.34 -11.52
C SER A 53 -1.06 -1.57 -10.79
N GLY A 54 -1.30 -1.43 -9.49
CA GLY A 54 -1.75 -2.55 -8.68
C GLY A 54 -1.63 -2.27 -7.20
N TYR A 55 -1.84 -3.32 -6.42
CA TYR A 55 -1.65 -3.33 -4.99
C TYR A 55 -0.22 -3.75 -4.69
N PHE A 56 0.49 -2.91 -3.94
CA PHE A 56 1.84 -3.15 -3.52
C PHE A 56 1.92 -3.24 -2.01
N LYS A 57 2.58 -4.27 -1.49
CA LYS A 57 2.92 -4.35 -0.07
C LYS A 57 4.20 -3.57 0.18
N ILE A 58 4.21 -2.74 1.21
CA ILE A 58 5.41 -2.00 1.63
C ILE A 58 6.33 -2.97 2.37
N GLU A 59 7.52 -3.23 1.81
CA GLU A 59 8.49 -4.18 2.39
C GLU A 59 9.61 -3.51 3.15
N LYS A 60 10.01 -2.32 2.70
CA LYS A 60 11.06 -1.52 3.33
C LYS A 60 10.75 -0.05 3.15
N ILE A 61 11.15 0.72 4.15
CA ILE A 61 11.00 2.17 4.21
C ILE A 61 12.37 2.77 4.52
N GLU A 62 12.73 3.79 3.75
CA GLU A 62 13.81 4.73 4.09
C GLU A 62 13.25 6.16 3.96
N PRO A 63 13.90 7.18 4.54
CA PRO A 63 13.48 8.57 4.34
C PRO A 63 13.31 8.91 2.85
N GLY A 64 12.09 9.27 2.47
CA GLY A 64 11.71 9.61 1.09
C GLY A 64 11.62 8.43 0.10
N LYS A 65 11.69 7.18 0.57
CA LYS A 65 11.73 6.00 -0.31
C LYS A 65 10.92 4.82 0.22
N LEU A 66 10.20 4.16 -0.68
CA LEU A 66 9.45 2.94 -0.41
C LEU A 66 9.91 1.80 -1.32
N TRP A 67 10.01 0.60 -0.77
CA TRP A 67 10.17 -0.65 -1.52
C TRP A 67 8.81 -1.34 -1.55
N LEU A 68 8.32 -1.56 -2.77
CA LEU A 68 6.94 -1.96 -3.03
C LEU A 68 6.94 -3.33 -3.70
N TYR A 69 6.51 -4.36 -2.98
CA TYR A 69 6.36 -5.69 -3.54
C TYR A 69 5.03 -5.86 -4.23
N GLU A 70 5.09 -6.24 -5.50
CA GLU A 70 3.92 -6.50 -6.32
C GLU A 70 3.67 -8.02 -6.37
N TYR A 71 2.53 -8.44 -5.81
CA TYR A 71 2.20 -9.86 -5.65
C TYR A 71 1.60 -10.50 -6.90
N TYR A 72 0.81 -9.76 -7.68
CA TYR A 72 -0.14 -10.37 -8.61
C TYR A 72 0.36 -10.48 -10.06
N THR A 73 1.32 -9.66 -10.43
CA THR A 73 1.81 -9.54 -11.82
C THR A 73 3.29 -9.86 -11.97
N LEU A 74 4.14 -9.38 -11.06
CA LEU A 74 5.60 -9.49 -11.18
C LEU A 74 6.23 -10.42 -10.14
N GLY A 75 5.62 -10.60 -8.98
CA GLY A 75 6.17 -11.42 -7.89
C GLY A 75 7.54 -10.92 -7.42
N GLN A 76 7.79 -9.61 -7.46
CA GLN A 76 9.08 -9.01 -7.13
C GLN A 76 8.93 -7.64 -6.47
N THR A 77 9.97 -7.25 -5.72
CA THR A 77 10.08 -5.93 -5.10
C THR A 77 10.48 -4.88 -6.14
N ILE A 78 9.70 -3.82 -6.23
CA ILE A 78 9.99 -2.62 -7.01
C ILE A 78 10.70 -1.63 -6.10
N CYS A 79 11.89 -1.19 -6.52
CA CYS A 79 12.76 -0.40 -5.68
C CYS A 79 13.56 0.68 -6.42
N PRO A 80 13.89 1.78 -5.72
CA PRO A 80 13.05 2.48 -4.74
C PRO A 80 11.99 3.34 -5.45
N VAL A 81 10.79 3.44 -4.88
CA VAL A 81 9.78 4.42 -5.28
C VAL A 81 9.97 5.69 -4.47
N ILE A 82 10.17 6.82 -5.15
CA ILE A 82 10.47 8.11 -4.51
C ILE A 82 9.19 8.82 -4.07
N VAL A 83 9.15 9.18 -2.80
CA VAL A 83 8.07 9.90 -2.12
C VAL A 83 8.63 11.02 -1.26
N SER A 84 7.77 11.84 -0.65
CA SER A 84 8.21 12.79 0.37
C SER A 84 8.60 12.09 1.68
N GLU A 85 9.47 12.71 2.47
CA GLU A 85 9.82 12.20 3.81
C GLU A 85 8.58 12.07 4.71
N LYS A 86 7.64 13.01 4.59
CA LYS A 86 6.34 12.98 5.30
C LYS A 86 5.52 11.73 4.98
N ILE A 87 5.55 11.26 3.73
CA ILE A 87 4.89 10.00 3.36
C ILE A 87 5.65 8.83 3.96
N SER A 88 6.97 8.77 3.79
CA SER A 88 7.78 7.65 4.31
C SER A 88 7.69 7.51 5.83
N SER A 89 7.57 8.60 6.58
CA SER A 89 7.47 8.57 8.05
C SER A 89 6.11 8.09 8.56
N LYS A 90 5.06 8.13 7.72
CA LYS A 90 3.71 7.64 8.04
C LYS A 90 3.40 6.28 7.43
N ALA A 91 4.24 5.80 6.51
CA ALA A 91 4.16 4.46 5.96
C ALA A 91 4.51 3.40 7.01
N ARG A 92 3.97 2.18 6.85
CA ARG A 92 4.30 1.03 7.69
C ARG A 92 4.59 -0.19 6.84
N VAL A 93 5.60 -0.96 7.23
CA VAL A 93 5.91 -2.25 6.58
C VAL A 93 4.74 -3.22 6.77
N GLY A 94 4.40 -3.94 5.71
CA GLY A 94 3.28 -4.87 5.67
C GLY A 94 1.94 -4.25 5.25
N TRP A 95 1.83 -2.92 5.24
CA TRP A 95 0.65 -2.26 4.66
C TRP A 95 0.65 -2.39 3.14
N THR A 96 -0.56 -2.44 2.57
CA THR A 96 -0.77 -2.54 1.13
C THR A 96 -1.29 -1.22 0.60
N VAL A 97 -0.69 -0.72 -0.47
CA VAL A 97 -1.09 0.52 -1.14
C VAL A 97 -1.45 0.25 -2.59
N TYR A 98 -2.56 0.83 -3.05
CA TYR A 98 -2.83 0.90 -4.49
C TYR A 98 -2.11 2.11 -5.08
N LEU A 99 -1.27 1.88 -6.09
CA LEU A 99 -0.63 2.94 -6.87
C LEU A 99 -0.66 2.60 -8.35
N ALA A 100 -0.62 3.62 -9.20
CA ALA A 100 0.12 3.50 -10.46
C ALA A 100 1.50 4.12 -10.25
N ILE A 101 2.54 3.44 -10.72
CA ILE A 101 3.92 3.90 -10.68
C ILE A 101 4.51 3.89 -12.10
N GLY A 102 5.42 4.83 -12.35
CA GLY A 102 6.09 4.97 -13.63
C GLY A 102 7.60 5.11 -13.48
N ILE A 103 8.33 4.58 -14.47
CA ILE A 103 9.77 4.79 -14.57
C ILE A 103 10.04 6.06 -15.38
N ASN A 104 10.80 6.99 -14.80
CA ASN A 104 11.48 8.05 -15.52
C ASN A 104 13.00 7.86 -15.35
N GLY A 105 13.70 7.53 -16.43
CA GLY A 105 15.09 7.08 -16.38
C GLY A 105 15.21 5.74 -15.64
N ASN A 106 15.81 5.76 -14.45
CA ASN A 106 15.92 4.60 -13.55
C ASN A 106 15.15 4.79 -12.24
N ILE A 107 14.30 5.81 -12.14
CA ILE A 107 13.61 6.19 -10.91
C ILE A 107 12.12 5.87 -11.02
N TRP A 108 11.62 5.11 -10.05
CA TRP A 108 10.18 4.88 -9.91
C TRP A 108 9.51 6.03 -9.17
N ASN A 109 8.44 6.55 -9.76
CA ASN A 109 7.64 7.63 -9.20
C ASN A 109 6.18 7.21 -9.16
N PRO A 110 5.42 7.59 -8.11
CA PRO A 110 3.97 7.41 -8.11
C PRO A 110 3.31 8.38 -9.10
N LEU A 111 2.29 7.88 -9.79
CA LEU A 111 1.55 8.55 -10.87
C LEU A 111 0.10 8.81 -10.50
N THR A 112 -0.51 7.85 -9.79
CA THR A 112 -1.85 7.94 -9.23
C THR A 112 -1.88 7.17 -7.91
N GLY A 113 -2.69 7.67 -6.97
CA GLY A 113 -2.86 7.09 -5.65
C GLY A 113 -4.24 6.49 -5.49
N GLY A 114 -4.33 5.42 -4.70
CA GLY A 114 -5.60 4.84 -4.28
C GLY A 114 -5.58 4.48 -2.80
N PRO A 115 -6.42 3.54 -2.36
CA PRO A 115 -6.53 3.20 -0.95
C PRO A 115 -5.23 2.58 -0.41
N VAL A 116 -5.03 2.80 0.88
CA VAL A 116 -4.03 2.12 1.71
C VAL A 116 -4.78 1.25 2.70
N HIS A 117 -4.31 0.03 2.87
CA HIS A 117 -4.87 -0.95 3.78
C HIS A 117 -3.82 -1.38 4.80
N PRO A 118 -4.18 -1.44 6.10
CA PRO A 118 -3.36 -2.09 7.10
C PRO A 118 -3.04 -3.53 6.72
N ARG A 119 -1.95 -4.07 7.30
CA ARG A 119 -1.53 -5.45 7.06
C ARG A 119 -2.67 -6.40 7.47
N PHE A 120 -3.17 -7.21 6.55
CA PHE A 120 -4.04 -8.32 6.92
C PHE A 120 -3.16 -9.51 7.37
N SER A 121 -3.43 -10.08 8.54
CA SER A 121 -2.67 -11.22 9.10
C SER A 121 -3.08 -12.55 8.48
N GLY A 122 -4.27 -12.64 7.89
CA GLY A 122 -4.75 -13.84 7.24
C GLY A 122 -3.88 -14.25 6.06
N GLU A 123 -3.21 -15.40 6.18
CA GLU A 123 -2.78 -16.18 5.03
C GLU A 123 -4.04 -16.67 4.31
N PHE A 124 -4.13 -16.42 2.99
CA PHE A 124 -5.18 -16.99 2.15
C PHE A 124 -4.88 -18.45 1.81
#